data_AF-A0A3D1TN99-F1
#
_entry.id   AF-A0A3D1TN99-F1
#
_cell.length_a   1.000
_cell.length_b   1.000
_cell.length_c   1.000
_cell.angle_alpha   90.00
_cell.angle_beta   90.00
_cell.angle_gamma   90.00
#
_symmetry.space_group_name_H-M   'P 1'
#
loop_
_entity.id
_entity.type
_entity.pdbx_description
1 polymer ?
#
loop_
_entity_poly.entity_id
_entity_poly.type
_entity_poly.pdbx_seq_one_letter_code
_entity_poly.pdbx_strand_id
1 'polypeptide(L)' 'MESVTQYRICYSKEFRDDCMRRYAEGGSPAAIFREAGLDPKIIGYKRVERCIARWKAENAEKAAQEQEAQE' A
#
# COMPACT_ATOMS: atom_id res chain seq x y z
N MET A 1 -12.67 12.40 9.18
CA MET A 1 -13.59 12.40 8.02
C MET A 1 -12.73 12.48 6.77
N GLU A 2 -12.36 11.34 6.20
CA GLU A 2 -11.52 11.31 5.00
C GLU A 2 -12.40 11.62 3.78
N SER A 3 -12.35 12.88 3.36
CA SER A 3 -13.06 13.36 2.19
C SER A 3 -12.56 12.63 0.94
N VAL A 4 -13.34 11.66 0.47
CA VAL A 4 -13.14 11.00 -0.82
C VAL A 4 -13.28 12.07 -1.89
N THR A 5 -12.16 12.58 -2.36
CA THR A 5 -12.12 13.55 -3.45
C THR A 5 -11.97 12.78 -4.76
N GLN A 6 -12.58 13.26 -5.84
CA GLN A 6 -12.58 12.61 -7.16
C GLN A 6 -11.16 12.21 -7.69
N TYR A 7 -10.10 12.80 -7.12
CA TYR A 7 -8.71 12.56 -7.49
C TYR A 7 -7.93 11.67 -6.50
N ARG A 8 -8.48 11.38 -5.31
CA ARG A 8 -7.84 10.55 -4.28
C ARG A 8 -8.60 9.25 -4.06
N ILE A 9 -7.89 8.15 -4.31
CA ILE A 9 -8.30 6.82 -3.89
C ILE A 9 -7.75 6.62 -2.48
N CYS A 10 -8.62 6.49 -1.50
CA CYS A 10 -8.24 6.03 -0.17
C CYS A 10 -8.28 4.51 -0.14
N TYR A 11 -7.26 3.91 0.47
CA TYR A 11 -7.18 2.47 0.67
C TYR A 11 -7.38 2.18 2.15
N SER A 12 -8.24 1.22 2.46
CA SER A 12 -8.43 0.73 3.82
C SER A 12 -7.11 0.26 4.41
N LYS A 13 -6.93 0.43 5.72
CA LYS A 13 -5.73 -0.05 6.42
C LYS A 13 -5.54 -1.56 6.22
N GLU A 14 -6.62 -2.33 6.27
CA GLU A 14 -6.62 -3.78 6.05
C GLU A 14 -6.04 -4.16 4.67
N PHE A 15 -6.44 -3.44 3.61
CA PHE A 15 -5.92 -3.69 2.27
C PHE A 15 -4.43 -3.33 2.16
N ARG A 16 -4.00 -2.25 2.82
CA ARG A 16 -2.58 -1.87 2.88
C ARG A 16 -1.75 -2.95 3.56
N ASP A 17 -2.20 -3.42 4.72
CA ASP A 17 -1.53 -4.48 5.50
C ASP A 17 -1.45 -5.79 4.70
N ASP A 18 -2.56 -6.26 4.10
CA ASP A 18 -2.57 -7.48 3.26
C ASP A 18 -1.64 -7.34 2.05
N CYS A 19 -1.66 -6.17 1.40
CA CYS A 19 -0.81 -5.90 0.25
C CYS A 19 0.67 -5.91 0.61
N MET A 20 1.05 -5.24 1.71
CA MET A 20 2.43 -5.24 2.20
C MET A 20 2.89 -6.62 2.66
N ARG A 21 2.00 -7.41 3.27
CA ARG A 21 2.27 -8.79 3.68
C ARG A 21 2.57 -9.68 2.48
N ARG A 22 1.68 -9.72 1.49
CA ARG A 22 1.89 -10.50 0.25
C ARG A 22 3.09 -10.00 -0.55
N TYR A 23 3.35 -8.69 -0.54
CA TYR A 23 4.53 -8.11 -1.16
C TYR A 23 5.83 -8.59 -0.48
N ALA A 24 5.84 -8.69 0.84
CA ALA A 24 6.96 -9.28 1.59
C ALA A 24 7.16 -10.78 1.29
N GLU A 25 6.08 -11.49 0.97
CA GLU A 25 6.12 -12.89 0.49
C GLU A 25 6.62 -13.01 -0.97
N GLY A 26 6.95 -11.90 -1.65
CA GLY A 26 7.41 -11.87 -3.04
C GLY A 26 6.29 -11.70 -4.07
N GLY A 27 5.06 -11.41 -3.62
CA GLY A 27 3.91 -11.15 -4.48
C GLY A 27 4.07 -9.88 -5.31
N SER A 28 3.65 -9.96 -6.59
CA SER A 28 3.63 -8.77 -7.45
C SER A 28 2.49 -7.83 -7.04
N PRO A 29 2.74 -6.53 -6.83
CA PRO A 29 1.70 -5.60 -6.41
C PRO A 29 0.59 -5.47 -7.45
N ALA A 30 0.90 -5.60 -8.74
CA ALA A 30 -0.11 -5.62 -9.79
C ALA A 30 -1.10 -6.80 -9.66
N ALA A 31 -0.64 -7.96 -9.19
CA ALA A 31 -1.47 -9.14 -8.99
C ALA A 31 -2.40 -8.94 -7.78
N ILE A 32 -1.87 -8.46 -6.66
CA ILE A 32 -2.64 -8.18 -5.43
C ILE A 32 -3.75 -7.17 -5.70
N PHE A 33 -3.43 -6.08 -6.39
CA PHE A 33 -4.40 -5.06 -6.75
C PHE A 33 -5.46 -5.60 -7.73
N ARG A 34 -5.08 -6.45 -8.69
CA ARG A 34 -6.03 -7.13 -9.58
C ARG A 34 -6.98 -8.06 -8.81
N GLU A 35 -6.47 -8.86 -7.87
CA GLU A 35 -7.29 -9.75 -7.04
C GLU A 35 -8.30 -8.98 -6.19
N ALA A 36 -7.93 -7.79 -5.72
CA ALA A 36 -8.84 -6.89 -4.99
C ALA A 36 -9.81 -6.10 -5.88
N GLY A 37 -9.86 -6.35 -7.19
CA GLY A 37 -10.72 -5.64 -8.15
C GLY A 37 -10.20 -4.25 -8.55
N LEU A 38 -9.01 -3.88 -8.11
CA LEU A 38 -8.34 -2.62 -8.41
C LEU A 38 -7.30 -2.82 -9.52
N ASP A 39 -7.73 -3.34 -10.67
CA ASP A 39 -6.79 -3.69 -11.74
C ASP A 39 -5.93 -2.48 -12.16
N PRO A 40 -4.60 -2.62 -12.30
CA PRO A 40 -3.72 -1.54 -12.74
C PRO A 40 -4.10 -0.92 -14.09
N LYS A 41 -4.95 -1.55 -14.90
CA LYS A 41 -5.55 -0.95 -16.10
C LYS A 41 -6.58 0.14 -15.78
N ILE A 42 -7.26 0.06 -14.64
CA ILE A 42 -8.29 1.02 -14.20
C ILE A 42 -7.65 2.16 -13.40
N ILE A 43 -6.85 1.81 -12.39
CA ILE A 43 -6.20 2.80 -11.50
C ILE A 43 -4.88 3.33 -12.06
N GLY A 44 -4.25 2.61 -12.99
CA GLY A 44 -2.98 2.96 -13.61
C GLY A 44 -1.78 2.28 -12.91
N TYR A 45 -0.95 1.61 -13.69
CA TYR A 45 0.28 0.94 -13.22
C TYR A 45 1.19 1.87 -12.40
N LYS A 46 1.41 3.11 -12.86
CA LYS A 46 2.20 4.12 -12.14
C LYS A 46 1.62 4.51 -10.78
N ARG A 47 0.31 4.36 -10.57
CA ARG A 47 -0.30 4.60 -9.24
C ARG A 47 -0.01 3.44 -8.31
N VAL A 48 -0.10 2.20 -8.79
CA VAL A 48 0.25 1.00 -8.01
C VAL A 48 1.71 1.08 -7.55
N GLU A 49 2.64 1.35 -8.47
CA GLU A 49 4.07 1.50 -8.13
C GLU A 49 4.29 2.57 -7.05
N ARG A 50 3.69 3.75 -7.20
CA ARG A 50 3.83 4.85 -6.22
C ARG A 50 3.21 4.53 -4.87
N CYS A 51 2.09 3.80 -4.82
CA CYS A 51 1.46 3.40 -3.57
C CYS A 51 2.38 2.46 -2.77
N ILE A 52 2.96 1.45 -3.44
CA ILE A 52 3.90 0.51 -2.81
C ILE A 52 5.15 1.23 -2.33
N ALA A 53 5.73 2.10 -3.16
CA ALA A 53 6.90 2.89 -2.76
C ALA A 53 6.62 3.74 -1.51
N ARG A 54 5.44 4.37 -1.46
CA ARG A 54 5.02 5.16 -0.31
C ARG A 54 4.82 4.29 0.94
N TRP A 55 4.08 3.19 0.82
CA TRP A 55 3.82 2.30 1.96
C TRP A 55 5.09 1.63 2.47
N LYS A 56 6.05 1.32 1.59
CA LYS A 56 7.36 0.82 1.98
C LYS A 56 8.14 1.85 2.80
N ALA A 57 8.11 3.13 2.40
CA ALA A 57 8.70 4.22 3.19
C ALA A 57 7.99 4.36 4.56
N GLU A 58 6.67 4.45 4.57
CA GLU A 58 5.88 4.54 5.80
C GLU A 58 6.12 3.35 6.75
N ASN A 59 6.30 2.14 6.21
CA ASN A 59 6.59 0.94 7.00
C ASN A 59 8.02 0.92 7.54
N ALA A 60 8.99 1.44 6.78
CA ALA A 60 10.36 1.59 7.25
C ALA A 60 10.47 2.64 8.36
N GLU A 61 9.74 3.75 8.24
CA GLU A 61 9.64 4.78 9.28
C GLU A 61 8.99 4.21 10.55
N LYS A 62 7.89 3.45 10.41
CA LYS A 62 7.26 2.74 11.55
C LYS A 62 8.20 1.76 12.23
N ALA A 63 8.91 0.94 11.46
CA ALA A 63 9.86 -0.03 12.00
C ALA A 63 11.00 0.65 12.76
N ALA A 64 11.48 1.80 12.29
CA ALA A 64 12.49 2.60 13.00
C ALA A 64 11.95 3.17 14.33
N GLN A 65 10.71 3.68 14.31
CA GLN A 65 10.06 4.20 15.53
C GLN A 65 9.76 3.10 16.56
N GLU A 66 9.40 1.90 16.13
CA GLU A 66 9.16 0.75 17.03
C GLU A 66 10.46 0.25 17.68
N GLN A 67 11.60 0.39 17.00
CA GLN A 67 12.92 0.08 17.57
C GLN A 67 13.37 1.11 18.61
N GLU A 68 13.19 2.41 18.37
CA GLU A 68 13.50 3.47 19.35
C GLU A 68 12.58 3.45 20.58
N ALA A 69 11.34 2.96 20.46
CA ALA A 69 10.43 2.84 21.59
C ALA A 69 10.70 1.61 22.49
N GLN A 70 11.53 0.68 22.03
CA GLN A 70 11.98 -0.49 22.81
C GLN A 70 13.35 -0.31 23.46
N GLU A 71 14.03 0.82 23.22
CA GLU A 71 15.33 1.16 23.80
C GLU A 71 15.22 2.14 24.98
#